data_AF-A0AAE4VDW1-F1
#
_entry.id   AF-A0AAE4VDW1-F1
#
_cell.length_a   1.000
_cell.length_b   1.000
_cell.length_c   1.000
_cell.angle_alpha   90.00
_cell.angle_beta   90.00
_cell.angle_gamma   90.00
#
_symmetry.space_group_name_H-M   'P 1'
#
loop_
_entity.id
_entity.type
_entity.pdbx_description
1 polymer ?
#
loop_
_entity_poly.entity_id
_entity_poly.type
_entity_poly.pdbx_seq_one_letter_code
_entity_poly.pdbx_strand_id
1 'polypeptide(L)'
;MNETSHHILTAERRINRLQQDQLRWAETSPEAAAALRTARTRAVLHVAARMNATVDQLHQLRVMMAEAWSVPVERRGDVAEAAESWSEANCSGDDEEWEILSIVWLVEELWPDVVMETDAWARRHASMQV
;
A
#
# COMPACT_ATOMS: atom_id res chain seq x y z
N MET A 1 11.17 -29.97 -5.88
CA MET A 1 10.45 -28.68 -6.01
C MET A 1 9.84 -28.67 -7.40
N ASN A 2 8.52 -28.61 -7.55
CA ASN A 2 7.92 -28.59 -8.88
C ASN A 2 8.09 -27.20 -9.53
N GLU A 3 7.94 -27.12 -10.85
CA GLU A 3 8.12 -25.89 -11.64
C GLU A 3 7.22 -24.74 -11.14
N THR A 4 5.99 -25.06 -10.74
CA THR A 4 5.02 -24.11 -10.17
C THR A 4 5.51 -23.49 -8.86
N SER A 5 5.98 -24.30 -7.91
CA SER A 5 6.54 -23.82 -6.64
C SER A 5 7.77 -22.94 -6.87
N HIS A 6 8.62 -23.32 -7.84
CA HIS A 6 9.77 -22.50 -8.21
C HIS A 6 9.34 -21.13 -8.79
N HIS A 7 8.30 -21.13 -9.61
CA HIS A 7 7.74 -19.91 -10.20
C HIS A 7 7.16 -18.96 -9.13
N ILE A 8 6.34 -19.48 -8.22
CA ILE A 8 5.71 -18.69 -7.13
C ILE A 8 6.78 -18.05 -6.24
N LEU A 9 7.73 -18.85 -5.74
CA LEU A 9 8.82 -18.35 -4.89
C LEU A 9 9.70 -17.31 -5.61
N THR A 10 9.86 -17.45 -6.93
CA THR A 10 10.62 -16.48 -7.73
C THR A 10 9.88 -15.16 -7.86
N ALA A 11 8.55 -15.20 -8.06
CA ALA A 11 7.71 -14.02 -8.08
C ALA A 11 7.73 -13.27 -6.74
N GLU A 12 7.56 -13.98 -5.62
CA GLU A 12 7.62 -13.40 -4.27
C GLU A 12 8.96 -12.70 -4.02
N ARG A 13 10.09 -13.37 -4.30
CA ARG A 13 11.42 -12.75 -4.15
C ARG A 13 11.62 -11.53 -5.05
N ARG A 14 10.97 -11.50 -6.21
CA ARG A 14 11.02 -10.34 -7.11
C ARG A 14 10.24 -9.18 -6.54
N ILE A 15 9.03 -9.41 -6.04
CA ILE A 15 8.19 -8.39 -5.42
C ILE A 15 8.88 -7.83 -4.18
N ASN A 16 9.43 -8.68 -3.31
CA ASN A 16 10.15 -8.23 -2.12
C ASN A 16 11.35 -7.34 -2.48
N ARG A 17 12.13 -7.70 -3.52
CA ARG A 17 13.22 -6.85 -4.00
C ARG A 17 12.73 -5.51 -4.52
N LEU A 18 11.66 -5.53 -5.32
CA LEU A 18 11.04 -4.32 -5.86
C LEU A 18 10.54 -3.39 -4.74
N GLN A 19 9.88 -3.93 -3.71
CA GLN A 19 9.46 -3.16 -2.55
C GLN A 19 10.66 -2.52 -1.85
N GLN A 20 11.71 -3.29 -1.57
CA GLN A 20 12.90 -2.78 -0.89
C GLN A 20 13.61 -1.70 -1.70
N ASP A 21 13.66 -1.82 -3.02
CA ASP A 21 14.25 -0.80 -3.90
C ASP A 21 13.40 0.48 -3.92
N GLN A 22 12.07 0.37 -3.95
CA GLN A 22 11.15 1.52 -3.85
C GLN A 22 11.32 2.24 -2.50
N LEU A 23 11.36 1.50 -1.39
CA LEU A 23 11.57 2.06 -0.05
C LEU A 23 12.93 2.74 0.08
N ARG A 24 14.00 2.10 -0.42
CA ARG A 24 15.36 2.68 -0.40
C ARG A 24 15.43 3.96 -1.22
N TRP A 25 14.77 4.00 -2.38
CA TRP A 25 14.67 5.22 -3.18
C TRP A 25 13.92 6.33 -2.42
N ALA A 26 12.81 6.01 -1.76
CA ALA A 26 12.04 6.99 -1.00
C ALA A 26 12.83 7.65 0.14
N GLU A 27 13.86 6.98 0.67
CA GLU A 27 14.74 7.53 1.72
C GLU A 27 15.79 8.51 1.20
N THR A 28 15.98 8.60 -0.11
CA THR A 28 17.00 9.49 -0.69
C THR A 28 16.65 10.97 -0.53
N SER A 29 15.37 11.31 -0.46
CA SER A 29 14.92 12.68 -0.21
C SER A 29 13.46 12.76 0.27
N PRO A 30 13.04 13.87 0.91
CA PRO A 30 11.64 14.11 1.25
C PRO A 30 10.69 14.08 0.04
N GLU A 31 11.15 14.57 -1.12
CA GLU A 31 10.39 14.54 -2.37
C GLU A 31 10.16 13.10 -2.85
N ALA A 32 11.19 12.24 -2.77
CA ALA A 32 11.06 10.83 -3.10
C ALA A 32 10.08 10.11 -2.17
N ALA A 33 10.14 10.39 -0.86
CA ALA A 33 9.17 9.87 0.11
C ALA A 33 7.73 10.32 -0.20
N ALA A 34 7.53 11.60 -0.49
CA ALA A 34 6.21 12.14 -0.85
C ALA A 34 5.66 11.54 -2.16
N ALA A 35 6.53 11.35 -3.15
CA ALA A 35 6.18 10.71 -4.40
C ALA A 35 5.82 9.23 -4.20
N LEU A 36 6.57 8.48 -3.39
CA LEU A 36 6.23 7.10 -3.05
C LEU A 36 4.89 7.03 -2.29
N ARG A 37 4.67 7.90 -1.30
CA ARG A 37 3.39 7.97 -0.58
C ARG A 37 2.23 8.14 -1.55
N THR A 38 2.33 9.10 -2.46
CA THR A 38 1.28 9.37 -3.46
C THR A 38 1.01 8.14 -4.33
N ALA A 39 2.07 7.44 -4.76
CA ALA A 39 1.92 6.24 -5.57
C ALA A 39 1.33 5.07 -4.77
N ARG A 40 1.75 4.87 -3.52
CA ARG A 40 1.19 3.89 -2.59
C ARG A 40 -0.29 4.15 -2.31
N THR A 41 -0.67 5.38 -2.02
CA THR A 41 -2.07 5.75 -1.82
C THR A 41 -2.90 5.36 -3.05
N ARG A 42 -2.46 5.71 -4.27
CA ARG A 42 -3.17 5.33 -5.50
C ARG A 42 -3.29 3.81 -5.65
N ALA A 43 -2.21 3.08 -5.38
CA ALA A 43 -2.19 1.63 -5.48
C ALA A 43 -3.15 0.98 -4.46
N VAL A 44 -3.14 1.44 -3.20
CA VAL A 44 -4.09 1.00 -2.16
C VAL A 44 -5.53 1.24 -2.60
N LEU A 45 -5.86 2.42 -3.13
CA LEU A 45 -7.20 2.71 -3.62
C LEU A 45 -7.60 1.82 -4.80
N HIS A 46 -6.67 1.52 -5.71
CA HIS A 46 -6.94 0.60 -6.82
C HIS A 46 -7.17 -0.84 -6.35
N VAL A 47 -6.40 -1.33 -5.39
CA VAL A 47 -6.57 -2.67 -4.82
C VAL A 47 -7.90 -2.74 -4.05
N ALA A 48 -8.19 -1.76 -3.19
CA ALA A 48 -9.44 -1.69 -2.44
C ALA A 48 -10.67 -1.60 -3.36
N ALA A 49 -10.60 -0.81 -4.44
CA ALA A 49 -11.70 -0.73 -5.41
C ALA A 49 -11.99 -2.08 -6.09
N ARG A 50 -10.96 -2.91 -6.34
CA ARG A 50 -11.14 -4.28 -6.89
C ARG A 50 -11.83 -5.22 -5.89
N MET A 51 -11.78 -4.91 -4.59
CA MET A 51 -12.52 -5.60 -3.53
C MET A 51 -13.92 -5.03 -3.31
N ASN A 52 -14.39 -4.13 -4.18
CA ASN A 52 -15.67 -3.41 -4.07
C ASN A 52 -15.76 -2.48 -2.84
N ALA A 53 -14.64 -1.91 -2.37
CA ALA A 53 -14.68 -0.86 -1.37
C ALA A 53 -15.56 0.31 -1.83
N THR A 54 -16.38 0.84 -0.93
CA THR A 54 -17.27 1.97 -1.20
C THR A 54 -16.48 3.26 -1.37
N VAL A 55 -17.13 4.31 -1.90
CA VAL A 55 -16.50 5.63 -2.04
C VAL A 55 -16.02 6.18 -0.70
N ASP A 56 -16.81 5.96 0.36
CA ASP A 56 -16.47 6.44 1.70
C ASP A 56 -15.28 5.69 2.29
N GLN A 57 -15.23 4.37 2.12
CA GLN A 57 -14.09 3.53 2.52
C GLN A 57 -12.81 3.92 1.75
N LEU A 58 -12.92 4.17 0.44
CA LEU A 58 -11.81 4.69 -0.37
C LEU A 58 -11.36 6.07 0.11
N HIS A 59 -12.29 6.94 0.52
CA HIS A 59 -11.94 8.24 1.07
C HIS A 59 -11.19 8.11 2.39
N GLN A 60 -11.65 7.26 3.31
CA GLN A 60 -10.99 6.98 4.58
C GLN A 60 -9.59 6.40 4.36
N LEU A 61 -9.43 5.41 3.46
CA LEU A 61 -8.11 4.87 3.11
C LEU A 61 -7.16 5.96 2.60
N ARG A 62 -7.66 6.91 1.80
CA ARG A 62 -6.85 8.03 1.31
C ARG A 62 -6.36 8.91 2.46
N VAL A 63 -7.20 9.17 3.46
CA VAL A 63 -6.83 9.96 4.64
C VAL A 63 -5.85 9.19 5.53
N MET A 64 -6.14 7.93 5.85
CA MET A 64 -5.25 7.06 6.62
C MET A 64 -3.86 6.97 5.97
N MET A 65 -3.78 6.76 4.65
CA MET A 65 -2.50 6.74 3.94
C MET A 65 -1.74 8.07 3.96
N ALA A 66 -2.44 9.20 4.15
CA ALA A 66 -1.81 10.50 4.26
C ALA A 66 -1.24 10.75 5.67
N GLU A 67 -1.87 10.17 6.69
CA GLU A 67 -1.62 10.49 8.11
C GLU A 67 -0.82 9.41 8.85
N ALA A 68 -1.06 8.14 8.54
CA ALA A 68 -0.48 6.98 9.23
C ALA A 68 0.63 6.29 8.45
N TRP A 69 0.54 6.26 7.10
CA TRP A 69 1.57 5.60 6.30
C TRP A 69 2.88 6.39 6.29
N SER A 70 3.99 5.67 6.43
CA SER A 70 5.34 6.17 6.22
C SER A 70 6.28 5.04 5.76
N VAL A 71 7.43 5.41 5.19
CA VAL A 71 8.45 4.42 4.80
C VAL A 71 8.89 3.53 5.98
N PRO A 72 9.14 4.06 7.20
CA PRO A 72 9.43 3.21 8.36
C PRO A 72 8.30 2.25 8.74
N VAL A 73 7.05 2.68 8.66
CA VAL A 73 5.87 1.83 8.95
C VAL A 73 5.79 0.67 7.95
N GLU A 74 5.85 0.97 6.65
CA GLU A 74 5.81 -0.07 5.61
C GLU A 74 6.99 -1.05 5.74
N ARG A 75 8.18 -0.55 6.08
CA ARG A 75 9.36 -1.41 6.22
C ARG A 75 9.24 -2.43 7.35
N ARG A 76 8.58 -2.06 8.46
CA ARG A 76 8.36 -2.97 9.59
C ARG A 76 7.22 -3.96 9.32
N GLY A 77 6.36 -3.65 8.36
CA GLY A 77 5.16 -4.43 8.07
C GLY A 77 4.01 -4.07 9.01
N ASP A 78 3.96 -2.83 9.49
CA ASP A 78 3.02 -2.37 10.52
C ASP A 78 1.91 -1.50 9.91
N VAL A 79 1.53 -1.74 8.64
CA VAL A 79 0.58 -0.84 7.96
C VAL A 79 -0.80 -0.95 8.61
N ALA A 80 -1.23 -2.16 8.94
CA ALA A 80 -2.46 -2.39 9.68
C ALA A 80 -2.43 -1.81 11.10
N GLU A 81 -1.35 -2.05 11.85
CA GLU A 81 -1.20 -1.53 13.22
C GLU A 81 -1.23 0.01 13.24
N ALA A 82 -0.58 0.64 12.26
CA ALA A 82 -0.63 2.09 12.10
C ALA A 82 -2.03 2.60 11.75
N ALA A 83 -2.81 1.82 10.98
CA ALA A 83 -4.19 2.16 10.65
C ALA A 83 -5.14 1.96 11.83
N GLU A 84 -4.94 0.92 12.64
CA GLU A 84 -5.65 0.68 13.91
C GLU A 84 -5.44 1.85 14.87
N SER A 85 -4.18 2.19 15.13
CA SER A 85 -3.82 3.36 15.96
C SER A 85 -4.42 4.67 15.43
N TRP A 86 -4.48 4.82 14.11
CA TRP A 86 -5.11 5.98 13.48
C TRP A 86 -6.63 5.97 13.65
N SER A 87 -7.28 4.82 13.48
CA SER A 87 -8.73 4.66 13.61
C SER A 87 -9.18 4.96 15.03
N GLU A 88 -8.52 4.38 16.04
CA GLU A 88 -8.81 4.62 17.47
C GLU A 88 -8.74 6.11 17.83
N ALA A 89 -7.86 6.87 17.16
CA ALA A 89 -7.65 8.29 17.42
C ALA A 89 -8.62 9.22 16.66
N ASN A 90 -9.21 8.77 15.54
CA ASN A 90 -9.92 9.64 14.60
C ASN A 90 -11.37 9.23 14.32
N CYS A 91 -11.75 7.97 14.57
CA CYS A 91 -13.10 7.47 14.39
C CYS A 91 -13.86 7.50 15.73
N SER A 92 -15.07 8.06 15.74
CA SER A 92 -15.93 8.11 16.94
C SER A 92 -17.16 7.23 16.74
N GLY A 93 -17.01 5.93 16.95
CA GLY A 93 -18.11 4.96 16.86
C GLY A 93 -17.66 3.61 16.31
N ASP A 94 -18.09 2.53 16.99
CA ASP A 94 -17.65 1.17 16.70
C ASP A 94 -17.86 0.79 15.21
N ASP A 95 -19.01 1.13 14.62
CA ASP A 95 -19.36 0.64 13.27
C ASP A 95 -18.45 1.22 12.15
N GLU A 96 -18.05 2.49 12.21
CA GLU A 96 -17.19 3.10 11.19
C GLU A 96 -15.71 2.67 11.33
N GLU A 97 -15.28 2.41 12.57
CA GLU A 97 -13.95 1.91 12.91
C GLU A 97 -13.74 0.48 12.39
N TRP A 98 -14.72 -0.42 12.56
CA TRP A 98 -14.59 -1.81 12.11
C TRP A 98 -14.56 -1.95 10.58
N GLU A 99 -15.26 -1.08 9.84
CA GLU A 99 -15.34 -1.16 8.38
C GLU A 99 -14.01 -0.82 7.69
N ILE A 100 -13.31 0.23 8.14
CA ILE A 100 -12.04 0.62 7.54
C ILE A 100 -10.93 -0.39 7.88
N LEU A 101 -10.87 -0.85 9.14
CA LEU A 101 -9.84 -1.79 9.59
C LEU A 101 -9.93 -3.13 8.87
N SER A 102 -11.14 -3.63 8.63
CA SER A 102 -11.36 -4.85 7.84
C SER A 102 -10.76 -4.75 6.44
N ILE A 103 -10.88 -3.59 5.79
CA ILE A 103 -10.30 -3.37 4.45
C ILE A 103 -8.79 -3.23 4.53
N VAL A 104 -8.26 -2.52 5.55
CA VAL A 104 -6.81 -2.35 5.69
C VAL A 104 -6.11 -3.68 5.93
N TRP A 105 -6.65 -4.56 6.77
CA TRP A 105 -6.11 -5.90 6.98
C TRP A 105 -6.05 -6.69 5.66
N LEU A 106 -7.11 -6.65 4.86
CA LEU A 106 -7.11 -7.29 3.54
C LEU A 106 -6.10 -6.65 2.58
N VAL A 107 -5.95 -5.32 2.61
CA VAL A 107 -4.94 -4.63 1.79
C VAL A 107 -3.52 -4.98 2.23
N GLU A 108 -3.26 -5.21 3.51
CA GLU A 108 -1.96 -5.63 4.02
C GLU A 108 -1.60 -7.05 3.55
N GLU A 109 -2.56 -7.99 3.58
CA GLU A 109 -2.39 -9.32 2.97
C GLU A 109 -2.10 -9.21 1.46
N LEU A 110 -2.67 -8.21 0.80
CA LEU A 110 -2.47 -7.90 -0.62
C LEU A 110 -1.38 -6.84 -0.87
N TRP A 111 -0.52 -6.57 0.10
CA TRP A 111 0.54 -5.57 -0.07
C TRP A 111 1.47 -5.85 -1.27
N PRO A 112 1.80 -7.12 -1.61
CA PRO A 112 2.47 -7.45 -2.87
C PRO A 112 1.81 -6.84 -4.11
N ASP A 113 0.48 -6.81 -4.17
CA ASP A 113 -0.27 -6.21 -5.27
C ASP A 113 -0.19 -4.67 -5.25
N VAL A 114 -0.19 -4.06 -4.06
CA VAL A 114 0.05 -2.61 -3.88
C VAL A 114 1.44 -2.23 -4.41
N VAL A 115 2.47 -3.03 -4.11
CA VAL A 115 3.84 -2.84 -4.61
C VAL A 115 3.88 -2.91 -6.13
N MET A 116 3.22 -3.92 -6.72
CA MET A 116 3.17 -4.12 -8.17
C MET A 116 2.37 -3.04 -8.88
N GLU A 117 1.23 -2.60 -8.36
CA GLU A 117 0.43 -1.52 -8.94
C GLU A 117 1.18 -0.19 -8.87
N THR A 118 1.95 0.05 -7.80
CA THR A 118 2.84 1.22 -7.68
C THR A 118 3.88 1.25 -8.79
N ASP A 119 4.54 0.13 -9.05
CA ASP A 119 5.54 0.00 -10.11
C ASP A 119 4.91 0.13 -11.51
N ALA A 120 3.76 -0.50 -11.74
CA ALA A 120 3.04 -0.40 -12.99
C ALA A 120 2.64 1.06 -13.29
N TRP A 121 2.16 1.80 -12.28
CA TRP A 121 1.85 3.22 -12.40
C TRP A 121 3.09 4.04 -12.77
N ALA A 122 4.22 3.81 -12.09
CA ALA A 122 5.47 4.53 -12.35
C ALA A 122 5.98 4.30 -13.78
N ARG A 123 5.93 3.07 -14.28
CA ARG A 123 6.30 2.74 -15.67
C ARG A 123 5.42 3.49 -16.68
N ARG A 124 4.10 3.50 -16.47
CA ARG A 124 3.15 4.21 -17.36
C ARG A 124 3.47 5.70 -17.44
N HIS A 125 3.78 6.34 -16.32
CA HIS A 125 4.05 7.78 -16.29
C HIS A 125 5.44 8.14 -16.82
N ALA A 126 6.45 7.29 -16.60
CA ALA A 126 7.76 7.46 -17.23
C ALA A 126 7.68 7.37 -18.76
N SER A 127 6.85 6.46 -19.31
CA SER A 127 6.68 6.31 -20.76
C SER A 127 5.90 7.45 -21.44
N MET A 128 5.16 8.26 -20.68
CA MET A 128 4.41 9.41 -21.21
C MET A 128 5.25 10.70 -21.27
N GLN A 129 6.47 10.68 -20.76
CA GLN A 129 7.41 11.81 -20.76
C GLN A 129 8.44 11.74 -21.90
N VAL A 130 8.28 10.77 -22.83
CA VAL A 130 9.13 10.59 -24.03
C VAL A 130 8.39 11.07 -25.27
#